data_AF-A0A7W1KHU4-F1
#
_entry.id   AF-A0A7W1KHU4-F1
#
_cell.length_a   1.000
_cell.length_b   1.000
_cell.length_c   1.000
_cell.angle_alpha   90.00
_cell.angle_beta   90.00
_cell.angle_gamma   90.00
#
_symmetry.space_group_name_H-M   'P 1'
#
loop_
_entity.id
_entity.type
_entity.pdbx_description
1 polymer ?
#
loop_
_entity_poly.entity_id
_entity_poly.type
_entity_poly.pdbx_seq_one_letter_code
_entity_poly.pdbx_strand_id
1 'polypeptide(L)' 'MKKNDILLVAVCVIVSAALSLILTNLLFSESSRQEKVEVVEKITDQFIQPEKRYFNENSINPTQLIQIGNNANQAQLGE' A
#
# COMPACT_ATOMS: atom_id res chain seq x y z
N MET A 1 44.07 -20.36 41.18
CA MET A 1 44.38 -19.01 40.67
C MET A 1 44.99 -18.21 41.80
N LYS A 2 46.20 -17.69 41.62
CA LYS A 2 46.74 -16.73 42.59
C LYS A 2 45.79 -15.53 42.60
N LYS A 3 45.67 -14.80 43.72
CA LYS A 3 44.78 -13.63 43.83
C LYS A 3 45.02 -12.59 42.71
N ASN A 4 46.19 -12.63 42.09
CA ASN A 4 46.54 -11.79 40.95
C ASN A 4 45.89 -12.27 39.63
N ASP A 5 45.72 -13.58 39.45
CA ASP A 5 45.11 -14.15 38.24
C ASP A 5 43.59 -13.90 38.22
N ILE A 6 42.93 -14.01 39.39
CA ILE A 6 41.49 -13.72 39.50
C ILE A 6 41.21 -12.23 39.27
N LEU A 7 42.13 -11.36 39.70
CA LEU A 7 42.04 -9.92 39.50
C LEU A 7 42.20 -9.55 38.03
N LEU A 8 43.18 -10.16 37.34
CA LEU A 8 43.39 -9.96 35.90
C LEU A 8 42.14 -10.36 35.10
N VAL A 9 41.57 -11.53 35.41
CA VAL A 9 40.35 -12.02 34.76
C VAL A 9 39.17 -11.07 35.02
N ALA A 10 39.00 -10.60 36.25
CA ALA A 10 37.93 -9.66 36.60
C ALA A 10 38.04 -8.35 35.79
N VAL A 11 39.24 -7.81 35.63
CA VAL A 11 39.48 -6.60 34.82
C VAL A 11 39.17 -6.86 33.34
N CYS A 12 39.62 -7.97 32.77
CA CYS A 12 39.30 -8.34 31.39
C CYS A 12 37.79 -8.44 31.15
N VAL A 13 37.04 -9.05 32.10
CA VAL A 13 35.58 -9.16 32.00
C VAL A 13 34.92 -7.79 31.98
N ILE A 14 35.31 -6.88 32.88
CA ILE A 14 34.73 -5.53 32.95
C ILE A 14 35.01 -4.74 31.66
N VAL A 15 36.25 -4.79 31.17
CA VAL A 15 36.63 -4.08 29.93
C VAL A 15 35.88 -4.67 28.73
N SER A 16 35.79 -5.99 28.63
CA SER A 16 35.06 -6.65 27.55
C SER A 16 33.56 -6.34 27.56
N ALA A 17 32.94 -6.27 28.74
CA ALA A 17 31.54 -5.89 28.89
C ALA A 17 31.30 -4.43 28.47
N ALA A 18 32.16 -3.51 28.91
CA ALA A 18 32.08 -2.10 28.52
C ALA A 18 32.21 -1.92 27.00
N LEU A 19 33.20 -2.59 26.38
CA LEU A 19 33.37 -2.56 24.93
C LEU A 19 32.18 -3.18 24.19
N SER A 20 31.64 -4.30 24.69
CA SER A 20 30.47 -4.95 24.09
C SER A 20 29.25 -4.01 24.03
N LEU A 21 28.99 -3.26 25.10
CA LEU A 21 27.87 -2.31 25.14
C LEU A 21 28.07 -1.14 24.15
N ILE A 22 29.30 -0.63 24.04
CA ILE A 22 29.63 0.45 23.10
C ILE A 22 29.49 -0.05 21.66
N LEU A 23 30.07 -1.21 21.33
CA LEU A 23 30.00 -1.78 20.00
C LEU A 23 28.57 -2.16 19.61
N THR A 24 27.77 -2.66 20.55
CA THR A 24 26.37 -3.01 20.27
C THR A 24 25.57 -1.77 19.89
N ASN A 25 25.72 -0.68 20.62
CA ASN A 25 25.06 0.57 20.28
C ASN A 25 25.60 1.16 18.98
N LEU A 26 26.91 1.07 18.70
CA LEU A 26 27.48 1.59 17.45
C LEU A 26 27.03 0.80 16.21
N LEU A 27 27.00 -0.53 16.30
CA LEU A 27 26.70 -1.40 15.16
C LEU A 27 25.21 -1.65 14.95
N PHE A 28 24.41 -1.64 16.02
CA PHE A 28 22.99 -2.02 15.98
C PHE A 28 22.02 -0.87 16.32
N SER A 29 22.51 0.36 16.55
CA SER A 29 21.64 1.54 16.66
C SER A 29 21.14 1.96 15.27
N GLU A 30 20.24 1.17 14.71
CA GLU A 30 19.37 1.63 13.63
C GLU A 30 18.26 2.50 14.23
N SER A 31 18.35 3.81 13.99
CA SER A 31 17.39 4.80 14.48
C SER A 31 15.99 4.68 13.86
N SER A 32 15.80 3.80 12.87
CA SER A 32 14.52 3.65 12.20
C SER A 32 14.38 2.27 11.56
N ARG A 33 13.70 1.35 12.26
CA ARG A 33 13.17 0.10 11.67
C ARG A 33 11.89 0.39 10.88
N GLN A 34 11.93 1.38 9.99
CA GLN A 34 10.82 1.64 9.08
C GLN A 34 10.92 0.67 7.92
N GLU A 35 10.29 -0.47 8.09
CA GLU A 35 10.11 -1.46 7.05
C GLU A 35 9.14 -0.90 6.00
N LYS A 36 9.50 -1.02 4.72
CA LYS A 36 8.64 -0.61 3.61
C LYS A 36 7.49 -1.61 3.50
N VAL A 37 6.43 -1.37 4.26
CA VAL A 37 5.18 -2.10 4.14
C VAL A 37 4.35 -1.53 3.01
N GLU A 38 3.59 -2.38 2.35
CA GLU A 38 2.67 -2.00 1.30
C GLU A 38 1.58 -1.09 1.90
N VAL A 39 1.56 0.18 1.48
CA VAL A 39 0.54 1.13 1.91
C VAL A 39 -0.71 0.83 1.11
N VAL A 40 -1.67 0.16 1.73
CA VAL A 40 -2.99 -0.06 1.13
C VAL A 40 -3.69 1.28 0.93
N GLU A 41 -4.42 1.38 -0.18
CA GLU A 41 -5.17 2.57 -0.53
C GLU A 41 -6.22 2.88 0.57
N LYS A 42 -6.41 4.17 0.88
CA LYS A 42 -7.35 4.57 1.92
C LYS A 42 -8.77 4.19 1.49
N ILE A 43 -9.51 3.52 2.36
CA ILE A 43 -10.93 3.26 2.16
C ILE A 43 -11.63 4.63 2.09
N THR A 44 -12.12 4.97 0.90
CA THR A 44 -12.81 6.23 0.63
C THR A 44 -14.32 6.00 0.58
N ASP A 45 -15.09 6.95 1.12
CA ASP A 45 -16.55 6.99 1.05
C ASP A 45 -17.06 7.71 -0.21
N GLN A 46 -16.14 8.13 -1.09
CA GLN A 46 -16.45 8.87 -2.30
C GLN A 46 -16.99 7.91 -3.38
N PHE A 47 -18.31 7.69 -3.36
CA PHE A 47 -19.01 6.99 -4.43
C PHE A 47 -19.33 7.96 -5.57
N ILE A 48 -18.70 7.75 -6.72
CA ILE A 48 -18.99 8.52 -7.93
C ILE A 48 -20.38 8.12 -8.43
N GLN A 49 -21.30 9.10 -8.53
CA GLN A 49 -22.62 8.82 -9.08
C GLN A 49 -22.47 8.47 -10.58
N PRO A 50 -23.10 7.37 -11.06
CA PRO A 50 -23.02 7.00 -12.46
C PRO A 50 -23.62 8.07 -13.38
N GLU A 51 -23.20 8.08 -14.65
CA GLU A 51 -23.64 9.09 -15.61
C GLU A 51 -25.17 9.08 -15.77
N LYS A 52 -25.80 10.23 -15.46
CA LYS A 52 -27.25 10.42 -15.55
C LYS A 52 -27.81 10.21 -16.96
N ARG A 53 -26.96 10.25 -18.01
CA ARG A 53 -27.37 9.92 -19.38
C ARG A 53 -27.90 8.49 -19.49
N TYR A 54 -27.27 7.55 -18.79
CA TYR A 54 -27.60 6.14 -18.85
C TYR A 54 -28.27 5.64 -17.57
N PHE A 55 -28.06 6.30 -16.43
CA PHE A 55 -28.65 5.96 -15.14
C PHE A 55 -29.59 7.07 -14.67
N ASN A 56 -30.74 7.17 -15.33
CA ASN A 56 -31.84 8.06 -14.95
C ASN A 56 -33.13 7.24 -14.72
N GLU A 57 -34.14 7.90 -14.18
CA GLU A 57 -35.46 7.31 -13.86
C GLU A 57 -36.15 6.70 -15.08
N ASN A 58 -35.77 7.15 -16.27
CA ASN A 58 -36.33 6.75 -17.54
C ASN A 58 -35.51 5.61 -18.20
N SER A 59 -34.35 5.23 -17.68
CA SER A 59 -33.46 4.24 -18.30
C SER A 59 -34.00 2.80 -18.31
N ILE A 60 -34.91 2.47 -17.38
CA ILE A 60 -35.56 1.15 -17.29
C ILE A 60 -37.07 1.31 -17.48
N ASN A 61 -37.48 2.24 -18.34
CA ASN A 61 -38.89 2.43 -18.63
C ASN A 61 -39.31 1.54 -19.82
N PRO A 62 -40.02 0.43 -19.58
CA PRO A 62 -40.42 -0.51 -20.63
C PRO A 62 -41.50 0.05 -21.56
N THR A 63 -42.11 1.19 -21.23
CA THR A 63 -43.14 1.85 -22.05
C THR A 63 -42.56 2.93 -22.97
N GLN A 64 -41.24 3.08 -23.02
CA GLN A 64 -40.62 3.99 -23.97
C GLN A 64 -40.72 3.46 -25.38
N LEU A 65 -41.18 4.33 -26.29
CA LEU A 65 -41.17 4.06 -27.71
C LEU A 65 -39.71 4.04 -28.19
N ILE A 66 -39.14 2.84 -28.33
CA ILE A 66 -37.78 2.68 -28.87
C ILE A 66 -37.85 2.95 -30.38
N GLN A 67 -37.42 4.13 -30.80
CA GLN A 67 -37.28 4.46 -32.22
C GLN A 67 -35.85 4.15 -32.67
N ILE A 68 -35.64 2.97 -33.23
CA ILE A 68 -34.36 2.53 -33.78
C ILE A 68 -34.16 3.21 -35.14
N GLY A 69 -33.52 4.37 -35.15
CA GLY A 69 -33.02 5.06 -36.34
C GLY A 69 -34.09 5.55 -37.32
N ASN A 70 -34.01 6.83 -37.71
CA ASN A 70 -34.57 7.21 -39.01
C ASN A 70 -33.81 6.41 -40.05
N ASN A 71 -34.48 5.49 -40.74
CA ASN A 71 -33.90 4.65 -41.79
C ASN A 71 -33.39 5.55 -42.93
N ALA A 72 -32.15 6.04 -42.81
CA ALA A 72 -31.41 6.75 -43.84
C ALA A 72 -30.55 5.79 -44.69
N ASN A 73 -30.75 4.48 -44.54
CA ASN A 73 -30.25 3.51 -45.53
C ASN A 73 -31.17 3.54 -46.74
N GLN A 74 -30.95 4.52 -47.63
CA GLN A 74 -31.30 4.35 -49.03
C GLN A 74 -30.47 3.18 -49.55
N ALA A 75 -31.04 1.98 -49.54
CA ALA A 75 -30.54 0.89 -50.36
C ALA A 75 -30.61 1.38 -51.81
N GLN A 76 -29.45 1.76 -52.36
CA GLN A 76 -29.26 1.97 -53.79
C GLN A 76 -29.39 0.60 -54.43
N LEU A 77 -30.63 0.24 -54.80
CA LEU A 77 -30.89 -0.80 -55.76
C LEU A 77 -30.49 -0.24 -57.12
N GLY A 78 -29.25 -0.53 -57.52
CA GLY A 78 -28.80 -0.36 -58.89
C GLY A 78 -29.50 -1.37 -59.80
N GLU A 79 -30.00 -0.84 -60.91
CA GLU A 79 -30.48 -1.44 -62.18
C GLU A 79 -31.23 -2.79 -62.15
#